data_AF-A0AAV5VT12-F1
#
_entry.id   AF-A0AAV5VT12-F1
#
_cell.length_a   1.000
_cell.length_b   1.000
_cell.length_c   1.000
_cell.angle_alpha   90.00
_cell.angle_beta   90.00
_cell.angle_gamma   90.00
#
_symmetry.space_group_name_H-M   'P 1'
#
loop_
_entity.id
_entity.type
_entity.pdbx_description
1 polymer ?
#
loop_
_entity_poly.entity_id
_entity_poly.type
_entity_poly.pdbx_seq_one_letter_code
_entity_poly.pdbx_strand_id
1 'polypeptide(L)'
;LIISPSFRCLRSPCNILIAACALFDVVHQAFLTLIVFNLVGRCLKSKSETFSSVQFLPEMGVAGGNFAILSIGMDRFLSIAVPNKYRTMDVATYLSMQFVAIFVYCAFIVFLMVFFFRDE
;
A
#
# COMPACT_ATOMS: atom_id res chain seq x y z
N LEU A 1 -27.50 16.72 -8.23
CA LEU A 1 -27.75 15.27 -8.04
C LEU A 1 -26.68 14.76 -7.09
N ILE A 2 -27.00 14.60 -5.80
CA ILE A 2 -26.08 14.13 -4.77
C ILE A 2 -25.88 12.63 -5.00
N ILE A 3 -24.74 12.24 -5.59
CA ILE A 3 -24.41 10.83 -5.77
C ILE A 3 -23.93 10.32 -4.41
N SER A 4 -24.88 9.86 -3.61
CA SER A 4 -24.59 8.99 -2.48
C SER A 4 -23.98 7.70 -3.06
N PRO A 5 -22.69 7.37 -2.82
CA PRO A 5 -22.15 6.13 -3.33
C PRO A 5 -22.84 5.00 -2.56
N SER A 6 -23.78 4.32 -3.22
CA SER A 6 -24.36 3.08 -2.71
C SER A 6 -23.25 2.03 -2.66
N PHE A 7 -22.54 1.95 -1.53
CA PHE A 7 -21.39 1.07 -1.25
C PHE A 7 -21.68 -0.43 -1.39
N ARG A 8 -22.90 -0.84 -1.74
CA ARG A 8 -23.31 -2.26 -1.79
C ARG A 8 -23.12 -2.92 -3.16
N CYS A 9 -23.00 -2.15 -4.25
CA CYS A 9 -22.79 -2.68 -5.61
C CYS A 9 -21.33 -2.66 -6.10
N LEU A 10 -20.40 -2.09 -5.33
CA LEU A 10 -18.98 -1.94 -5.72
C LEU A 10 -18.04 -2.98 -5.08
N ARG A 11 -18.52 -4.10 -4.53
CA ARG A 11 -17.67 -5.17 -3.97
C ARG A 11 -16.97 -6.03 -5.04
N SER A 12 -16.50 -5.40 -6.11
CA SER A 12 -15.53 -6.02 -7.02
C SER A 12 -14.18 -6.10 -6.32
N PRO A 13 -13.41 -7.19 -6.43
CA PRO A 13 -12.08 -7.33 -5.83
C PRO A 13 -11.18 -6.13 -6.12
N CYS A 14 -11.22 -5.67 -7.38
CA CYS A 14 -10.51 -4.49 -7.86
C CYS A 14 -10.78 -3.23 -7.03
N ASN A 15 -12.03 -2.98 -6.62
CA ASN A 15 -12.38 -1.78 -5.84
C ASN A 15 -11.85 -1.86 -4.41
N ILE A 16 -11.75 -3.06 -3.83
CA ILE A 16 -11.16 -3.26 -2.50
C ILE A 16 -9.66 -3.01 -2.56
N LEU A 17 -9.00 -3.51 -3.60
CA LEU A 17 -7.58 -3.24 -3.86
C LEU A 17 -7.30 -1.75 -4.08
N ILE A 18 -8.14 -1.04 -4.86
CA ILE A 18 -8.03 0.41 -5.06
C ILE A 18 -8.21 1.16 -3.74
N ALA A 19 -9.20 0.78 -2.92
CA ALA A 19 -9.41 1.40 -1.62
C ALA A 19 -8.23 1.17 -0.66
N ALA A 20 -7.66 -0.04 -0.66
CA ALA A 20 -6.47 -0.36 0.13
C ALA A 20 -5.25 0.45 -0.34
N CYS A 21 -5.03 0.54 -1.66
CA CYS A 21 -3.98 1.37 -2.26
C CYS A 21 -4.10 2.83 -1.85
N ALA A 22 -5.31 3.41 -1.98
CA ALA A 22 -5.56 4.79 -1.60
C ALA A 22 -5.32 5.02 -0.09
N LEU A 23 -5.63 4.04 0.76
CA LEU A 23 -5.32 4.10 2.19
C LEU A 23 -3.80 4.15 2.44
N PHE A 24 -3.03 3.31 1.75
CA PHE A 24 -1.55 3.33 1.86
C PHE A 24 -0.96 4.63 1.34
N ASP A 25 -1.46 5.18 0.24
CA ASP A 25 -1.01 6.45 -0.32
C ASP A 25 -1.32 7.64 0.60
N VAL A 26 -2.51 7.67 1.21
CA VAL A 26 -2.89 8.71 2.18
C VAL A 26 -2.02 8.63 3.42
N VAL A 27 -1.78 7.41 3.93
CA VAL A 27 -0.87 7.19 5.07
C VAL A 27 0.54 7.68 4.70
N HIS A 28 1.07 7.25 3.57
CA HIS A 28 2.37 7.69 3.08
C HIS A 28 2.48 9.22 2.97
N GLN A 29 1.53 9.88 2.29
CA GLN A 29 1.52 11.34 2.15
C GLN A 29 1.36 12.07 3.48
N ALA A 30 0.53 11.56 4.40
CA ALA A 30 0.34 12.17 5.71
C ALA A 30 1.64 12.13 6.53
N PHE A 31 2.32 10.99 6.57
CA PHE A 31 3.60 10.85 7.28
C PHE A 31 4.73 11.66 6.64
N LEU A 32 4.81 11.68 5.30
CA LEU A 32 5.77 12.51 4.59
C LEU A 32 5.54 14.00 4.87
N THR A 33 4.28 14.45 4.85
CA THR A 33 3.93 15.84 5.17
C THR A 33 4.33 16.19 6.61
N LEU A 34 4.12 15.26 7.56
CA LEU A 34 4.52 15.44 8.95
C LEU A 34 6.05 15.52 9.08
N ILE A 35 6.82 14.71 8.35
CA ILE A 35 8.28 14.77 8.31
C ILE A 35 8.74 16.12 7.78
N VAL A 36 8.24 16.54 6.61
CA VAL A 36 8.64 17.82 5.98
C VAL A 36 8.29 18.99 6.89
N PHE A 37 7.11 19.00 7.50
CA PHE A 37 6.71 20.05 8.44
C PHE A 37 7.64 20.11 9.67
N ASN A 38 8.00 18.95 10.23
CA ASN A 38 8.94 18.92 11.36
C ASN A 38 10.37 19.27 10.95
N LEU A 39 10.81 18.91 9.74
CA LEU A 39 12.16 19.18 9.23
C LEU A 39 12.34 20.67 8.89
N VAL A 40 11.36 21.28 8.21
CA VAL A 40 11.37 22.68 7.78
C VAL A 40 11.01 23.62 8.93
N GLY A 41 10.02 23.25 9.75
CA GLY A 41 9.56 24.05 10.88
C GLY A 41 10.47 24.00 12.11
N ARG A 42 11.27 22.93 12.27
CA ARG A 42 12.28 22.81 13.33
C ARG A 42 13.66 22.64 12.70
N CYS A 43 14.28 23.75 12.26
CA CYS A 43 15.68 23.78 11.82
C CYS A 43 16.58 22.96 12.78
N LEU A 44 16.99 21.76 12.34
CA LEU A 44 18.14 20.99 12.82
C LEU A 44 18.20 20.74 14.35
N LYS A 45 17.11 20.26 14.97
CA LYS A 45 17.18 19.81 16.37
C LYS A 45 16.24 18.66 16.69
N SER A 46 16.40 17.54 16.01
CA SER A 46 15.75 16.29 16.40
C SER A 46 16.79 15.17 16.48
N LYS A 47 16.77 14.40 17.58
CA LYS A 47 17.68 13.29 17.83
C LYS A 47 17.58 12.26 16.69
N SER A 48 18.74 11.79 16.21
CA SER A 48 18.92 10.84 15.09
C SER A 48 17.98 9.63 15.16
N GLU A 49 17.78 9.08 16.35
CA GLU A 49 16.97 7.89 16.62
C GLU A 49 15.47 8.05 16.25
N THR A 50 14.89 9.23 16.51
CA THR A 50 13.46 9.46 16.26
C THR A 50 13.19 9.69 14.78
N PHE A 51 14.18 10.20 14.03
CA PHE A 51 14.06 10.43 12.60
C PHE A 51 14.01 9.11 11.82
N SER A 52 14.88 8.16 12.19
CA SER A 52 14.92 6.83 11.56
C SER A 52 13.60 6.06 11.73
N SER A 53 13.01 6.11 12.94
CA SER A 53 11.71 5.46 13.20
C SER A 53 10.53 6.10 12.44
N VAL A 54 10.58 7.42 12.22
CA VAL A 54 9.52 8.15 11.51
C VAL A 54 9.60 7.94 10.00
N GLN A 55 10.78 7.66 9.45
CA GLN A 55 11.00 7.37 8.03
C GLN A 55 10.58 5.94 7.63
N PHE A 56 10.57 5.00 8.57
CA PHE A 56 10.12 3.63 8.33
C PHE A 56 8.65 3.54 7.88
N LEU A 57 7.76 4.34 8.46
CA LEU A 57 6.32 4.35 8.13
C LEU A 57 6.01 4.77 6.68
N PRO A 58 6.54 5.91 6.16
CA PRO A 58 6.30 6.29 4.78
C PRO A 58 6.90 5.28 3.80
N GLU A 59 8.05 4.66 4.10
CA GLU A 59 8.62 3.62 3.24
C GLU A 59 7.75 2.37 3.14
N MET A 60 7.16 1.91 4.25
CA MET A 60 6.15 0.85 4.23
C MET A 60 4.92 1.25 3.39
N GLY A 61 4.51 2.52 3.48
CA GLY A 61 3.39 3.06 2.70
C GLY A 61 3.66 3.02 1.18
N VAL A 62 4.85 3.44 0.74
CA VAL A 62 5.25 3.38 -0.68
C VAL A 62 5.37 1.93 -1.15
N ALA A 63 6.02 1.06 -0.38
CA ALA A 63 6.20 -0.34 -0.75
C ALA A 63 4.85 -1.05 -0.90
N GLY A 64 3.94 -0.86 0.06
CA GLY A 64 2.59 -1.40 0.03
C GLY A 64 1.74 -0.83 -1.11
N GLY A 65 1.80 0.49 -1.32
CA GLY A 65 1.07 1.17 -2.40
C GLY A 65 1.50 0.70 -3.79
N ASN A 66 2.81 0.63 -4.06
CA ASN A 66 3.35 0.18 -5.33
C ASN A 66 2.92 -1.27 -5.67
N PHE A 67 2.98 -2.16 -4.68
CA PHE A 67 2.56 -3.55 -4.90
C PHE A 67 1.04 -3.67 -5.05
N ALA A 68 0.26 -2.86 -4.33
CA ALA A 68 -1.19 -2.80 -4.51
C ALA A 68 -1.58 -2.34 -5.92
N ILE A 69 -0.88 -1.35 -6.50
CA ILE A 69 -1.08 -0.92 -7.90
C ILE A 69 -0.76 -2.06 -8.87
N LEU A 70 0.33 -2.81 -8.63
CA LEU A 70 0.68 -3.98 -9.44
C LEU A 70 -0.45 -5.03 -9.39
N SER A 71 -0.98 -5.32 -8.20
CA SER A 71 -2.10 -6.26 -8.01
C SER A 71 -3.39 -5.79 -8.71
N ILE A 72 -3.68 -4.47 -8.72
CA ILE A 72 -4.79 -3.90 -9.50
C ILE A 72 -4.56 -4.09 -11.00
N GLY A 73 -3.34 -3.86 -11.48
CA GLY A 73 -2.96 -4.09 -12.86
C GLY A 73 -3.12 -5.55 -13.27
N MET A 74 -2.69 -6.49 -12.42
CA MET A 74 -2.88 -7.93 -12.66
C MET A 74 -4.35 -8.34 -12.69
N ASP A 75 -5.17 -7.82 -11.78
CA ASP A 75 -6.62 -8.06 -11.75
C ASP A 75 -7.28 -7.61 -13.07
N ARG A 76 -6.94 -6.39 -13.55
CA ARG A 76 -7.43 -5.87 -14.83
C ARG A 76 -6.91 -6.66 -16.03
N PHE A 77 -5.64 -7.08 -16.00
CA PHE A 77 -5.06 -7.89 -17.08
C PHE A 77 -5.72 -9.26 -17.16
N LEU A 78 -5.93 -9.95 -16.03
CA LEU A 78 -6.60 -11.25 -15.99
C LEU A 78 -8.06 -11.17 -16.46
N SER A 79 -8.76 -10.08 -16.13
CA SER A 79 -10.13 -9.84 -16.60
C SER A 79 -10.22 -9.75 -18.12
N ILE A 80 -9.22 -9.15 -18.77
CA ILE A 80 -9.17 -8.98 -20.24
C ILE A 80 -8.60 -10.23 -20.92
N ALA A 81 -7.52 -10.79 -20.39
CA ALA A 81 -6.79 -11.88 -21.01
C ALA A 81 -7.54 -13.22 -20.94
N VAL A 82 -8.24 -13.51 -19.85
CA VAL A 82 -8.90 -14.81 -19.64
C VAL A 82 -10.28 -14.66 -18.96
N PRO A 83 -11.28 -14.03 -19.62
CA PRO A 83 -12.56 -13.72 -19.02
C PRO A 83 -13.34 -14.98 -18.57
N ASN A 84 -13.22 -16.09 -19.30
CA ASN A 84 -13.91 -17.35 -18.97
C ASN A 84 -13.39 -17.99 -17.67
N LYS A 85 -12.09 -17.89 -17.39
CA LYS A 85 -11.48 -18.43 -16.17
C LYS A 85 -11.67 -17.47 -14.98
N TYR A 86 -11.70 -16.17 -15.26
CA TYR A 86 -12.00 -15.15 -14.26
C TYR A 86 -13.42 -15.30 -13.68
N ARG A 87 -14.39 -15.70 -14.50
CA ARG A 87 -15.79 -15.89 -14.07
C ARG A 87 -15.99 -17.07 -13.10
N THR A 88 -15.15 -18.09 -13.16
CA THR A 88 -15.23 -19.29 -12.32
C THR A 88 -14.32 -19.24 -11.09
N MET A 89 -13.43 -18.25 -11.00
CA MET A 89 -12.58 -18.07 -9.82
C MET A 89 -13.34 -17.44 -8.66
N ASP A 90 -13.08 -17.97 -7.46
CA ASP A 90 -13.58 -17.38 -6.24
C ASP A 90 -12.83 -16.08 -5.90
N VAL A 91 -13.60 -15.02 -5.76
CA VAL A 91 -13.11 -13.66 -5.53
C VAL A 91 -12.38 -13.56 -4.19
N ALA A 92 -12.90 -14.21 -3.15
CA ALA A 92 -12.32 -14.12 -1.81
C ALA A 92 -10.94 -14.78 -1.73
N THR A 93 -10.80 -15.95 -2.36
CA THR A 93 -9.52 -16.67 -2.44
C THR A 93 -8.48 -15.92 -3.27
N TYR A 94 -8.88 -15.31 -4.38
CA TYR A 94 -7.96 -14.50 -5.19
C TYR A 94 -7.50 -13.24 -4.43
N LEU A 95 -8.42 -12.57 -3.74
CA LEU A 95 -8.13 -11.37 -2.97
C LEU A 95 -7.20 -11.69 -1.78
N SER A 96 -7.43 -12.80 -1.08
CA SER A 96 -6.57 -13.22 0.03
C SER A 96 -5.16 -13.53 -0.44
N MET A 97 -4.98 -14.18 -1.60
CA MET A 97 -3.67 -14.40 -2.19
C MET A 97 -2.94 -13.09 -2.50
N GLN A 98 -3.65 -12.09 -3.04
CA GLN A 98 -3.07 -10.77 -3.32
C GLN A 98 -2.65 -10.04 -2.03
N PHE A 99 -3.49 -10.07 -0.98
CA PHE A 99 -3.12 -9.51 0.32
C PHE A 99 -1.94 -10.22 0.97
N VAL A 100 -1.85 -11.54 0.85
CA VAL A 100 -0.70 -12.31 1.32
C VAL A 100 0.56 -11.92 0.55
N ALA A 101 0.47 -11.76 -0.78
CA ALA A 101 1.61 -11.32 -1.59
C ALA A 101 2.09 -9.91 -1.18
N ILE A 102 1.16 -8.97 -0.98
CA ILE A 102 1.46 -7.62 -0.46
C ILE A 102 2.16 -7.72 0.90
N PHE A 103 1.63 -8.55 1.81
CA PHE A 103 2.20 -8.73 3.16
C PHE A 103 3.61 -9.32 3.11
N VAL A 104 3.85 -10.35 2.29
CA VAL A 104 5.17 -10.96 2.10
C VAL A 104 6.16 -9.95 1.51
N TYR A 105 5.73 -9.14 0.55
CA TYR A 105 6.56 -8.09 -0.04
C TYR A 105 6.92 -7.01 0.99
N CYS A 106 5.95 -6.53 1.77
CA CYS A 106 6.21 -5.61 2.86
C CYS A 106 7.17 -6.20 3.89
N ALA A 107 6.97 -7.46 4.31
CA ALA A 107 7.87 -8.14 5.25
C ALA A 107 9.30 -8.27 4.70
N PHE A 108 9.46 -8.52 3.40
CA PHE A 108 10.75 -8.56 2.73
C PHE A 108 11.45 -7.20 2.73
N ILE A 109 10.72 -6.12 2.47
CA ILE A 109 11.26 -4.75 2.55
C ILE A 109 11.67 -4.40 3.99
N VAL A 110 10.86 -4.75 4.99
CA VAL A 110 11.23 -4.56 6.40
C VAL A 110 12.49 -5.35 6.77
N PHE A 111 12.60 -6.59 6.31
CA PHE A 111 13.79 -7.40 6.51
C PHE A 111 15.04 -6.73 5.90
N LEU A 112 14.92 -6.21 4.67
CA LEU A 112 16.00 -5.47 4.01
C LEU A 112 16.39 -4.20 4.79
N MET A 113 15.42 -3.44 5.30
CA MET A 113 15.71 -2.25 6.12
C MET A 113 16.45 -2.62 7.41
N VAL A 114 15.98 -3.63 8.14
CA VAL A 114 16.62 -4.08 9.39
C VAL A 114 18.04 -4.58 9.12
N PHE A 115 18.24 -5.31 8.02
CA PHE A 115 19.57 -5.76 7.63
C PHE A 115 20.50 -4.57 7.32
N PHE A 116 20.02 -3.58 6.57
CA PHE A 116 20.78 -2.37 6.24
C PHE A 116 21.18 -1.58 7.50
N PHE A 117 20.25 -1.35 8.44
CA PHE A 117 20.55 -0.66 9.70
C PHE A 117 21.43 -1.45 10.68
N ARG A 118 21.61 -2.76 10.47
CA ARG A 118 22.48 -3.59 11.31
C ARG A 118 23.94 -3.52 10.88
N ASP A 119 24.19 -3.20 9.60
CA ASP A 119 25.52 -3.15 9.02
C ASP A 119 26.14 -1.73 9.02
N GLU A 120 25.38 -0.71 9.45
CA GLU A 120 25.87 0.64 9.85
C GLU A 120 26.21 0.71 11.35
#